data_AF-A0A8B8MPR7-F1
#
_entry.id   AF-A0A8B8MPR7-F1
#
_cell.length_a   1.000
_cell.length_b   1.000
_cell.length_c   1.000
_cell.angle_alpha   90.00
_cell.angle_beta   90.00
_cell.angle_gamma   90.00
#
_symmetry.space_group_name_H-M   'P 1'
#
loop_
_entity.id
_entity.type
_entity.pdbx_description
1 polymer ?
#
loop_
_entity_poly.entity_id
_entity_poly.type
_entity_poly.pdbx_seq_one_letter_code
_entity_poly.pdbx_strand_id
1 'polypeptide(L)'
;MAFSLMLPPSPALFLARKPHNLRPAIPIRCAASTAVPTRSPQPRPFDLRTYWATLIGEINQKLDEAIPVQYPERIYEAMRYSVLADGAKRAPPVMCVTACELFGGNRLAAFPTACALEMVHAASLIHDDLPSMDDDPSRRGQPSNHTVYGVDMAILAGDALFPLGFRHIVSQTPSDLVPEPRLLRVIAEIARSVGSTGMAAGQFLDLEGGPNSVDFVQEKKFGEMAECSAVCGGLLGGAEDEEIRRLRRYGRAVGVLYQVVED
;
A
#
# COMPACT_ATOMS: atom_id res chain seq x y z
N MET A 1 27.72 -49.28 -7.30
CA MET A 1 26.78 -50.31 -6.82
C MET A 1 25.44 -50.05 -7.46
N ALA A 2 25.10 -50.84 -8.47
CA ALA A 2 23.80 -50.87 -9.09
C ALA A 2 22.94 -51.91 -8.37
N PHE A 3 21.65 -51.63 -8.14
CA PHE A 3 20.64 -52.66 -8.10
C PHE A 3 19.41 -52.19 -8.88
N SER A 4 19.33 -52.75 -10.08
CA SER A 4 18.13 -52.90 -10.91
C SER A 4 17.26 -54.02 -10.32
N LEU A 5 15.96 -54.01 -10.63
CA LEU A 5 15.06 -55.16 -10.91
C LEU A 5 13.61 -54.62 -10.96
N MET A 6 13.10 -54.31 -12.16
CA MET A 6 12.27 -55.19 -13.01
C MET A 6 10.81 -55.38 -12.54
N LEU A 7 9.91 -54.63 -13.19
CA LEU A 7 8.53 -55.02 -13.59
C LEU A 7 8.59 -56.24 -14.55
N PRO A 8 7.52 -57.04 -14.79
CA PRO A 8 6.40 -56.63 -15.67
C PRO A 8 5.05 -57.40 -15.43
N PRO A 9 4.12 -57.60 -16.41
CA PRO A 9 2.76 -57.04 -16.35
C PRO A 9 1.65 -58.12 -16.51
N SER A 10 0.35 -57.73 -16.55
CA SER A 10 -0.63 -58.21 -17.54
C SER A 10 -2.10 -57.82 -17.28
N PRO A 11 -2.96 -57.88 -18.33
CA PRO A 11 -4.13 -57.02 -18.50
C PRO A 11 -5.47 -57.77 -18.35
N ALA A 12 -6.57 -57.01 -18.23
CA ALA A 12 -7.91 -57.51 -18.51
C ALA A 12 -8.62 -56.60 -19.52
N LEU A 13 -8.82 -57.17 -20.71
CA LEU A 13 -9.70 -56.74 -21.79
C LEU A 13 -11.16 -56.73 -21.34
N PHE A 14 -11.98 -55.78 -21.84
CA PHE A 14 -13.38 -55.98 -22.27
C PHE A 14 -13.82 -54.72 -23.05
N LEU A 15 -13.64 -54.71 -24.37
CA LEU A 15 -14.60 -55.03 -25.44
C LEU A 15 -15.61 -53.91 -25.77
N ALA A 16 -15.49 -53.44 -27.01
CA ALA A 16 -16.41 -52.53 -27.69
C ALA A 16 -17.75 -53.21 -28.03
N ARG A 17 -18.83 -52.43 -28.02
CA ARG A 17 -20.11 -52.78 -28.66
C ARG A 17 -20.66 -51.62 -29.50
N LYS A 18 -20.74 -51.84 -30.80
CA LYS A 18 -21.71 -51.31 -31.78
C LYS A 18 -22.23 -52.54 -32.56
N PRO A 19 -23.27 -52.49 -33.41
CA PRO A 19 -24.16 -51.39 -33.82
C PRO A 19 -25.67 -51.79 -33.73
N HIS A 20 -26.61 -50.92 -34.14
CA HIS A 20 -27.75 -51.31 -34.99
C HIS A 20 -28.37 -50.10 -35.70
N ASN A 21 -28.86 -50.37 -36.92
CA ASN A 21 -29.20 -49.44 -38.01
C ASN A 21 -30.59 -48.79 -37.92
N LEU A 22 -30.62 -47.49 -38.28
CA LEU A 22 -31.52 -46.74 -39.17
C LEU A 22 -32.97 -47.21 -39.44
N ARG A 23 -33.94 -46.30 -39.25
CA ARG A 23 -34.97 -45.89 -40.25
C ARG A 23 -35.43 -44.42 -40.02
N PRO A 24 -35.96 -43.71 -41.05
CA PRO A 24 -35.98 -42.25 -41.13
C PRO A 24 -37.37 -41.58 -40.97
N ALA A 25 -37.39 -40.24 -41.10
CA ALA A 25 -38.50 -39.25 -41.06
C ALA A 25 -38.64 -38.56 -39.70
N ILE A 26 -38.66 -37.22 -39.54
CA ILE A 26 -39.39 -36.16 -40.26
C ILE A 26 -38.58 -34.83 -40.12
N PRO A 27 -38.53 -33.91 -41.10
CA PRO A 27 -37.95 -32.59 -40.86
C PRO A 27 -38.94 -31.72 -40.05
N ILE A 28 -38.70 -31.58 -38.75
CA ILE A 28 -39.36 -30.55 -37.95
C ILE A 28 -38.65 -29.23 -38.23
N ARG A 29 -39.34 -28.31 -38.94
CA ARG A 29 -38.96 -26.90 -39.02
C ARG A 29 -38.96 -26.32 -37.60
N CYS A 30 -37.80 -26.24 -36.98
CA CYS A 30 -37.62 -25.36 -35.82
C CYS A 30 -37.55 -23.93 -36.35
N ALA A 31 -38.55 -23.12 -35.96
CA ALA A 31 -38.49 -21.67 -36.14
C ALA A 31 -37.20 -21.14 -35.51
N ALA A 32 -36.44 -20.35 -36.27
CA ALA A 32 -35.34 -19.58 -35.73
C ALA A 32 -35.93 -18.61 -34.69
N SER A 33 -35.85 -18.97 -33.42
CA SER A 33 -35.89 -17.97 -32.35
C SER A 33 -34.64 -17.13 -32.57
N THR A 34 -34.83 -15.90 -33.03
CA THR A 34 -33.81 -14.87 -32.98
C THR A 34 -33.49 -14.64 -31.51
N ALA A 35 -32.54 -15.41 -30.99
CA ALA A 35 -31.90 -15.10 -29.72
C ALA A 35 -31.26 -13.73 -29.92
N VAL A 36 -31.89 -12.71 -29.33
CA VAL A 36 -31.27 -11.39 -29.19
C VAL A 36 -29.95 -11.65 -28.47
N PRO A 37 -28.79 -11.27 -29.03
CA PRO A 37 -27.55 -11.39 -28.30
C PRO A 37 -27.70 -10.50 -27.07
N THR A 38 -27.80 -11.12 -25.89
CA THR A 38 -27.66 -10.43 -24.61
C THR A 38 -26.23 -9.91 -24.59
N ARG A 39 -26.11 -8.66 -25.04
CA ARG A 39 -24.89 -7.88 -25.02
C ARG A 39 -24.45 -7.86 -23.56
N SER A 40 -23.41 -8.63 -23.23
CA SER A 40 -22.75 -8.53 -21.94
C SER A 40 -22.44 -7.04 -21.73
N PRO A 41 -22.75 -6.46 -20.56
CA PRO A 41 -22.40 -5.07 -20.30
C PRO A 41 -20.89 -4.95 -20.52
N GLN A 42 -20.51 -4.16 -21.52
CA GLN A 42 -19.12 -3.83 -21.77
C GLN A 42 -18.55 -3.28 -20.46
N PRO A 43 -17.43 -3.80 -19.96
CA PRO A 43 -16.85 -3.29 -18.72
C PRO A 43 -16.63 -1.79 -18.91
N ARG A 44 -17.24 -1.00 -18.02
CA ARG A 44 -17.01 0.45 -18.03
C ARG A 44 -15.50 0.69 -17.87
N PRO A 45 -14.91 1.61 -18.64
CA PRO A 45 -13.48 1.92 -18.49
C PRO A 45 -13.20 2.33 -17.04
N PHE A 46 -12.12 1.80 -16.47
CA PHE A 46 -11.72 2.13 -15.11
C PHE A 46 -11.32 3.61 -15.04
N ASP A 47 -12.06 4.38 -14.26
CA ASP A 47 -11.76 5.80 -14.02
C ASP A 47 -10.79 5.92 -12.84
N LEU A 48 -9.50 5.91 -13.17
CA LEU A 48 -8.42 6.05 -12.19
C LEU A 48 -8.53 7.37 -11.40
N ARG A 49 -8.94 8.47 -12.03
CA ARG A 49 -8.98 9.78 -11.38
C ARG A 49 -10.04 9.80 -10.30
N THR A 50 -11.25 9.34 -10.62
CA THR A 50 -12.33 9.27 -9.64
C THR A 50 -12.00 8.30 -8.52
N TYR A 51 -11.50 7.11 -8.86
CA TYR A 51 -11.08 6.11 -7.87
C TYR A 51 -10.01 6.64 -6.90
N TRP A 52 -9.00 7.33 -7.42
CA TRP A 52 -7.92 7.92 -6.63
C TRP A 52 -8.45 9.03 -5.71
N ALA A 53 -9.28 9.93 -6.23
CA ALA A 53 -9.88 11.01 -5.45
C ALA A 53 -10.79 10.48 -4.33
N THR A 54 -11.58 9.43 -4.60
CA THR A 54 -12.40 8.76 -3.59
C THR A 54 -11.54 8.18 -2.48
N LEU A 55 -10.47 7.45 -2.83
CA LEU A 55 -9.55 6.89 -1.82
C LEU A 55 -8.89 7.96 -0.96
N ILE A 56 -8.46 9.08 -1.55
CA ILE A 56 -7.93 10.22 -0.77
C ILE A 56 -8.97 10.71 0.23
N GLY A 57 -10.23 10.87 -0.20
CA GLY A 57 -11.32 11.31 0.68
C GLY A 57 -11.53 10.35 1.86
N GLU A 58 -11.59 9.04 1.58
CA GLU A 58 -11.73 8.00 2.61
C GLU A 58 -10.53 8.01 3.59
N ILE A 59 -9.30 8.13 3.08
CA ILE A 59 -8.08 8.18 3.90
C ILE A 59 -8.05 9.45 4.77
N ASN A 60 -8.41 10.61 4.22
CA ASN A 60 -8.47 11.85 4.98
C ASN A 60 -9.49 11.77 6.11
N GLN A 61 -10.67 11.19 5.86
CA GLN A 61 -11.66 10.95 6.89
C GLN A 61 -11.10 10.02 7.98
N LYS A 62 -10.43 8.93 7.59
CA LYS A 62 -9.86 7.98 8.56
C LYS A 62 -8.73 8.60 9.39
N LEU A 63 -7.89 9.44 8.79
CA LEU A 63 -6.86 10.20 9.51
C LEU A 63 -7.46 11.19 10.50
N ASP A 64 -8.55 11.87 10.11
CA ASP A 64 -9.27 12.79 10.99
C ASP A 64 -9.83 12.07 12.22
N GLU A 65 -10.46 10.91 12.01
CA GLU A 65 -10.96 10.02 13.07
C GLU A 65 -9.83 9.46 13.95
N ALA A 66 -8.66 9.18 13.37
CA ALA A 66 -7.54 8.52 14.04
C ALA A 66 -6.77 9.42 15.03
N ILE A 67 -6.87 10.74 14.89
CA ILE A 67 -6.16 11.71 15.72
C ILE A 67 -7.15 12.70 16.33
N PRO A 68 -8.04 12.27 17.24
CA PRO A 68 -8.96 13.19 17.90
C PRO A 68 -8.20 14.19 18.77
N VAL A 69 -8.66 15.45 18.82
CA VAL A 69 -8.10 16.44 19.76
C VAL A 69 -8.54 16.06 21.17
N GLN A 70 -7.57 15.82 22.05
CA GLN A 70 -7.78 15.46 23.45
C GLN A 70 -6.65 16.03 24.31
N TYR A 71 -6.82 16.03 25.63
CA TYR A 71 -5.81 16.54 26.54
C TYR A 71 -4.49 15.71 26.46
N PRO A 72 -3.30 16.35 26.41
CA PRO A 72 -3.06 17.79 26.28
C PRO A 72 -3.29 18.29 24.85
N GLU A 73 -4.21 19.24 24.64
CA GLU A 73 -4.82 19.56 23.35
C GLU A 73 -3.79 20.03 22.30
N ARG A 74 -2.85 20.88 22.71
CA ARG A 74 -1.89 21.51 21.79
C ARG A 74 -1.01 20.52 21.02
N ILE A 75 -0.67 19.36 21.60
CA ILE A 75 0.11 18.35 20.86
C ILE A 75 -0.73 17.71 19.76
N TYR A 76 -2.01 17.44 20.02
CA TYR A 76 -2.93 16.89 19.02
C TYR A 76 -3.22 17.90 17.92
N GLU A 77 -3.38 19.18 18.26
CA GLU A 77 -3.52 20.25 17.26
C GLU A 77 -2.29 20.33 16.36
N ALA A 78 -1.07 20.30 16.93
CA ALA A 78 0.17 20.32 16.15
C ALA A 78 0.33 19.07 15.27
N MET A 79 0.01 17.87 15.78
CA MET A 79 0.02 16.64 14.98
C MET A 79 -0.97 16.73 13.80
N ARG A 80 -2.22 17.12 14.09
CA ARG A 80 -3.29 17.23 13.09
C ARG A 80 -2.99 18.28 12.04
N TYR A 81 -2.37 19.40 12.42
CA TYR A 81 -2.00 20.47 11.51
C TYR A 81 -1.20 19.95 10.31
N SER A 82 -0.16 19.15 10.57
CA SER A 82 0.68 18.59 9.52
C SER A 82 0.07 17.36 8.86
N VAL A 83 -0.57 16.47 9.62
CA VAL A 83 -1.19 15.26 9.06
C VAL A 83 -2.36 15.60 8.14
N LEU A 84 -3.21 16.54 8.51
CA LEU A 84 -4.40 16.94 7.76
C LEU A 84 -4.16 18.15 6.84
N ALA A 85 -2.90 18.54 6.64
CA ALA A 85 -2.53 19.68 5.82
C ALA A 85 -3.11 19.58 4.40
N ASP A 86 -3.67 20.69 3.93
CA ASP A 86 -4.11 20.83 2.54
C ASP A 86 -2.95 20.60 1.57
N GLY A 87 -3.25 20.03 0.40
CA GLY A 87 -2.24 19.69 -0.60
C GLY A 87 -1.44 18.42 -0.30
N ALA A 88 -1.75 17.69 0.78
CA ALA A 88 -1.22 16.34 0.98
C ALA A 88 -1.69 15.40 -0.14
N LYS A 89 -0.73 14.83 -0.87
CA LYS A 89 -1.01 14.02 -2.08
C LYS A 89 -1.43 12.58 -1.77
N ARG A 90 -1.15 12.10 -0.54
CA ARG A 90 -1.50 10.77 -0.01
C ARG A 90 -1.07 9.59 -0.91
N ALA A 91 -0.01 9.75 -1.70
CA ALA A 91 0.43 8.72 -2.64
C ALA A 91 0.82 7.40 -1.93
N PRO A 92 1.62 7.41 -0.84
CA PRO A 92 1.91 6.17 -0.12
C PRO A 92 0.64 5.55 0.50
N PRO A 93 -0.22 6.25 1.26
CA PRO A 93 -1.48 5.66 1.76
C PRO A 93 -2.36 5.03 0.68
N VAL A 94 -2.54 5.72 -0.46
CA VAL A 94 -3.32 5.18 -1.59
C VAL A 94 -2.68 3.90 -2.11
N MET A 95 -1.35 3.87 -2.30
CA MET A 95 -0.63 2.69 -2.77
C MET A 95 -0.80 1.48 -1.83
N CYS A 96 -0.86 1.70 -0.51
CA CYS A 96 -1.10 0.63 0.46
C CYS A 96 -2.50 0.03 0.27
N VAL A 97 -3.52 0.88 0.13
CA VAL A 97 -4.90 0.42 -0.05
C VAL A 97 -5.05 -0.30 -1.40
N THR A 98 -4.52 0.26 -2.49
CA THR A 98 -4.64 -0.36 -3.82
C THR A 98 -3.88 -1.67 -3.92
N ALA A 99 -2.70 -1.78 -3.30
CA ALA A 99 -1.96 -3.04 -3.25
C ALA A 99 -2.72 -4.10 -2.43
N CYS A 100 -3.40 -3.73 -1.35
CA CYS A 100 -4.27 -4.67 -0.62
C CYS A 100 -5.41 -5.19 -1.52
N GLU A 101 -6.10 -4.29 -2.23
CA GLU A 101 -7.18 -4.66 -3.15
C GLU A 101 -6.69 -5.53 -4.31
N LEU A 102 -5.47 -5.29 -4.82
CA LEU A 102 -4.88 -6.06 -5.90
C LEU A 102 -4.81 -7.57 -5.59
N PHE A 103 -4.57 -7.93 -4.32
CA PHE A 103 -4.54 -9.33 -3.87
C PHE A 103 -5.88 -9.81 -3.28
N GLY A 104 -6.95 -9.05 -3.48
CA GLY A 104 -8.31 -9.41 -3.02
C GLY A 104 -8.60 -9.08 -1.56
N GLY A 105 -7.73 -8.31 -0.90
CA GLY A 105 -7.94 -7.85 0.46
C GLY A 105 -9.04 -6.80 0.57
N ASN A 106 -9.64 -6.72 1.76
CA ASN A 106 -10.64 -5.71 2.07
C ASN A 106 -9.94 -4.39 2.46
N ARG A 107 -10.38 -3.25 1.92
CA ARG A 107 -9.85 -1.92 2.28
C ARG A 107 -9.85 -1.64 3.78
N LEU A 108 -10.83 -2.17 4.52
CA LEU A 108 -10.91 -2.03 5.98
C LEU A 108 -9.67 -2.60 6.68
N ALA A 109 -9.03 -3.62 6.12
CA ALA A 109 -7.76 -4.13 6.62
C ALA A 109 -6.59 -3.17 6.37
N ALA A 110 -6.66 -2.37 5.30
CA ALA A 110 -5.58 -1.49 4.86
C ALA A 110 -5.65 -0.07 5.41
N PHE A 111 -6.83 0.47 5.71
CA PHE A 111 -6.96 1.85 6.19
C PHE A 111 -6.12 2.16 7.44
N PRO A 112 -6.04 1.30 8.48
CA PRO A 112 -5.18 1.56 9.63
C PRO A 112 -3.70 1.71 9.25
N THR A 113 -3.22 0.86 8.35
CA THR A 113 -1.82 0.90 7.88
C THR A 113 -1.58 2.09 6.96
N ALA A 114 -2.52 2.42 6.09
CA ALA A 114 -2.47 3.62 5.26
C ALA A 114 -2.42 4.90 6.10
N CYS A 115 -3.21 4.97 7.18
CA CYS A 115 -3.16 6.10 8.13
C CYS A 115 -1.81 6.16 8.84
N ALA A 116 -1.30 5.02 9.31
CA ALA A 116 -0.01 4.97 9.99
C ALA A 116 1.16 5.40 9.11
N LEU A 117 1.16 5.00 7.82
CA LEU A 117 2.16 5.46 6.85
C LEU A 117 2.13 6.99 6.71
N GLU A 118 0.95 7.60 6.63
CA GLU A 118 0.85 9.06 6.54
C GLU A 118 1.24 9.75 7.85
N MET A 119 0.90 9.19 9.03
CA MET A 119 1.31 9.72 10.32
C MET A 119 2.84 9.76 10.43
N VAL A 120 3.50 8.65 10.06
CA VAL A 120 4.96 8.55 10.09
C VAL A 120 5.61 9.47 9.05
N HIS A 121 5.03 9.57 7.85
CA HIS A 121 5.51 10.50 6.82
C HIS A 121 5.35 11.96 7.25
N ALA A 122 4.22 12.33 7.86
CA ALA A 122 4.02 13.67 8.40
C ALA A 122 5.00 13.97 9.55
N ALA A 123 5.28 12.99 10.41
CA ALA A 123 6.26 13.13 11.48
C ALA A 123 7.66 13.45 10.93
N SER A 124 8.09 12.73 9.89
CA SER A 124 9.40 12.97 9.27
C SER A 124 9.50 14.35 8.64
N LEU A 125 8.43 14.83 7.99
CA LEU A 125 8.39 16.17 7.41
C LEU A 125 8.41 17.27 8.47
N ILE A 126 7.70 17.09 9.59
CA ILE A 126 7.75 18.04 10.72
C ILE A 126 9.19 18.19 11.22
N HIS A 127 9.93 17.08 11.33
CA HIS A 127 11.31 17.10 11.80
C HIS A 127 12.27 17.65 10.74
N ASP A 128 12.11 17.29 9.45
CA ASP A 128 12.90 17.86 8.34
C ASP A 128 12.77 19.39 8.28
N ASP A 129 11.59 19.94 8.56
CA ASP A 129 11.36 21.39 8.53
C ASP A 129 12.09 22.16 9.64
N LEU A 130 12.63 21.51 10.67
CA LEU A 130 13.22 22.21 11.82
C LEU A 130 14.44 23.07 11.43
N PRO A 131 14.74 24.16 12.18
CA PRO A 131 15.91 25.00 11.92
C PRO A 131 17.27 24.29 11.98
N SER A 132 17.34 23.13 12.64
CA SER A 132 18.54 22.29 12.69
C SER A 132 18.65 21.29 11.53
N MET A 133 17.67 21.26 10.64
CA MET A 133 17.53 20.35 9.51
C MET A 133 17.46 21.19 8.22
N ASP A 134 16.32 21.25 7.53
CA ASP A 134 16.16 22.02 6.28
C ASP A 134 15.90 23.52 6.53
N ASP A 135 15.53 23.91 7.76
CA ASP A 135 15.15 25.30 8.14
C ASP A 135 14.05 25.89 7.24
N ASP A 136 13.08 25.05 6.86
CA ASP A 136 11.99 25.42 5.96
C ASP A 136 10.84 26.09 6.74
N PRO A 137 10.57 27.41 6.54
CA PRO A 137 9.49 28.10 7.24
C PRO A 137 8.10 27.79 6.66
N SER A 138 8.03 27.07 5.54
CA SER A 138 6.78 26.76 4.86
C SER A 138 6.79 25.39 4.22
N ARG A 139 5.65 24.70 4.25
CA ARG A 139 5.42 23.43 3.56
C ARG A 139 4.06 23.46 2.87
N ARG A 140 4.02 23.03 1.60
CA ARG A 140 2.80 22.96 0.77
C ARG A 140 2.03 24.29 0.71
N GLY A 141 2.76 25.41 0.67
CA GLY A 141 2.17 26.75 0.64
C GLY A 141 1.57 27.22 1.96
N GLN A 142 1.77 26.49 3.05
CA GLN A 142 1.37 26.85 4.42
C GLN A 142 2.63 27.01 5.30
N PRO A 143 2.56 27.75 6.42
CA PRO A 143 3.66 27.76 7.39
C PRO A 143 4.03 26.34 7.87
N SER A 144 5.31 26.08 8.10
CA SER A 144 5.73 24.78 8.66
C SER A 144 5.28 24.65 10.12
N ASN A 145 5.30 23.42 10.65
CA ASN A 145 4.80 23.15 12.01
C ASN A 145 5.52 24.00 13.07
N HIS A 146 6.86 24.06 12.98
CA HIS A 146 7.67 24.82 13.92
C HIS A 146 7.43 26.34 13.82
N THR A 147 7.05 26.83 12.63
CA THR A 147 6.69 28.24 12.41
C THR A 147 5.39 28.61 13.14
N VAL A 148 4.44 27.67 13.24
CA VAL A 148 3.15 27.90 13.91
C VAL A 148 3.21 27.61 15.41
N TYR A 149 3.81 26.49 15.80
CA TYR A 149 3.74 25.96 17.16
C TYR A 149 5.03 26.12 17.98
N GLY A 150 6.13 26.52 17.33
CA GLY A 150 7.47 26.58 17.92
C GLY A 150 8.22 25.24 17.79
N VAL A 151 9.54 25.32 17.94
CA VAL A 151 10.48 24.19 17.78
C VAL A 151 10.14 23.03 18.72
N ASP A 152 9.96 23.30 20.02
CA ASP A 152 9.70 22.26 21.02
C ASP A 152 8.42 21.47 20.72
N MET A 153 7.37 22.16 20.28
CA MET A 153 6.11 21.52 19.93
C MET A 153 6.20 20.72 18.63
N ALA A 154 6.95 21.20 17.64
CA ALA A 154 7.17 20.46 16.40
C ALA A 154 7.93 19.15 16.67
N ILE A 155 8.98 19.19 17.49
CA ILE A 155 9.71 17.98 17.92
C ILE A 155 8.74 16.99 18.57
N LEU A 156 7.98 17.43 19.57
CA LEU A 156 7.02 16.58 20.30
C LEU A 156 5.89 16.05 19.40
N ALA A 157 5.41 16.83 18.44
CA ALA A 157 4.38 16.40 17.50
C ALA A 157 4.89 15.27 16.59
N GLY A 158 6.11 15.39 16.05
CA GLY A 158 6.74 14.30 15.30
C GLY A 158 6.98 13.05 16.17
N ASP A 159 7.53 13.23 17.37
CA ASP A 159 7.80 12.15 18.33
C ASP A 159 6.54 11.41 18.77
N ALA A 160 5.38 12.09 18.81
CA ALA A 160 4.10 11.50 19.12
C ALA A 160 3.48 10.75 17.92
N LEU A 161 3.67 11.25 16.70
CA LEU A 161 3.10 10.67 15.48
C LEU A 161 3.73 9.32 15.11
N PHE A 162 5.05 9.17 15.23
CA PHE A 162 5.74 7.90 14.97
C PHE A 162 5.11 6.71 15.73
N PRO A 163 5.08 6.70 17.08
CA PRO A 163 4.49 5.61 17.85
C PRO A 163 2.96 5.54 17.71
N LEU A 164 2.29 6.68 17.47
CA LEU A 164 0.85 6.68 17.19
C LEU A 164 0.52 5.84 15.96
N GLY A 165 1.30 5.95 14.88
CA GLY A 165 1.12 5.14 13.67
C GLY A 165 1.18 3.64 13.98
N PHE A 166 2.22 3.17 14.68
CA PHE A 166 2.34 1.76 15.06
C PHE A 166 1.20 1.29 15.97
N ARG A 167 0.83 2.10 16.98
CA ARG A 167 -0.30 1.80 17.86
C ARG A 167 -1.61 1.70 17.08
N HIS A 168 -1.79 2.59 16.11
CA HIS A 168 -3.01 2.65 15.30
C HIS A 168 -3.17 1.38 14.44
N ILE A 169 -2.10 0.87 13.84
CA ILE A 169 -2.10 -0.44 13.13
C ILE A 169 -2.60 -1.54 14.05
N VAL A 170 -1.95 -1.71 15.21
CA VAL A 170 -2.26 -2.79 16.15
C VAL A 170 -3.69 -2.70 16.68
N SER A 171 -4.17 -1.49 16.94
CA SER A 171 -5.45 -1.26 17.61
C SER A 171 -6.65 -1.24 16.67
N GLN A 172 -6.45 -0.94 15.39
CA GLN A 172 -7.54 -0.68 14.44
C GLN A 172 -7.58 -1.67 13.27
N THR A 173 -6.54 -2.48 13.03
CA THR A 173 -6.62 -3.54 12.01
C THR A 173 -7.57 -4.66 12.47
N PRO A 174 -8.62 -4.99 11.70
CA PRO A 174 -9.56 -6.05 12.08
C PRO A 174 -8.89 -7.44 12.09
N SER A 175 -8.85 -8.07 13.27
CA SER A 175 -8.20 -9.37 13.47
C SER A 175 -8.81 -10.54 12.69
N ASP A 176 -10.08 -10.40 12.29
CA ASP A 176 -10.80 -11.35 11.43
C ASP A 176 -10.41 -11.24 9.95
N LEU A 177 -9.86 -10.09 9.54
CA LEU A 177 -9.40 -9.85 8.17
C LEU A 177 -7.90 -10.11 8.00
N VAL A 178 -7.09 -9.86 9.04
CA VAL A 178 -5.63 -9.96 8.96
C VAL A 178 -5.09 -10.84 10.09
N PRO A 179 -4.50 -12.01 9.77
CA PRO A 179 -3.80 -12.83 10.75
C PRO A 179 -2.63 -12.09 11.41
N GLU A 180 -2.44 -12.27 12.73
CA GLU A 180 -1.37 -11.62 13.49
C GLU A 180 0.04 -11.76 12.87
N PRO A 181 0.47 -12.93 12.33
CA PRO A 181 1.79 -13.03 11.72
C PRO A 181 2.00 -12.09 10.53
N ARG A 182 0.95 -11.77 9.77
CA ARG A 182 1.03 -10.79 8.66
C ARG A 182 1.10 -9.37 9.21
N LEU A 183 0.34 -9.06 10.25
CA LEU A 183 0.38 -7.75 10.91
C LEU A 183 1.77 -7.44 11.49
N LEU A 184 2.42 -8.44 12.10
CA LEU A 184 3.80 -8.30 12.58
C LEU A 184 4.79 -8.01 11.44
N ARG A 185 4.61 -8.64 10.27
CA ARG A 185 5.42 -8.33 9.07
C ARG A 185 5.20 -6.91 8.58
N VAL A 186 3.96 -6.40 8.59
CA VAL A 186 3.64 -5.01 8.24
C VAL A 186 4.35 -4.03 9.17
N ILE A 187 4.26 -4.26 10.49
CA ILE A 187 4.93 -3.43 11.50
C ILE A 187 6.45 -3.45 11.30
N ALA A 188 7.03 -4.64 11.08
CA ALA A 188 8.45 -4.78 10.84
C ALA A 188 8.90 -4.07 9.56
N GLU A 189 8.10 -4.11 8.49
CA GLU A 189 8.41 -3.43 7.22
C GLU A 189 8.44 -1.90 7.41
N ILE A 190 7.44 -1.33 8.10
CA ILE A 190 7.40 0.10 8.39
C ILE A 190 8.58 0.50 9.26
N ALA A 191 8.83 -0.23 10.35
CA ALA A 191 9.95 0.05 11.25
C ALA A 191 11.30 0.02 10.53
N ARG A 192 11.51 -0.95 9.64
CA ARG A 192 12.70 -1.05 8.79
C ARG A 192 12.82 0.15 7.84
N SER A 193 11.72 0.53 7.20
CA SER A 193 11.67 1.62 6.21
C SER A 193 11.93 2.99 6.82
N VAL A 194 11.53 3.22 8.07
CA VAL A 194 11.58 4.56 8.70
C VAL A 194 12.75 4.70 9.66
N GLY A 195 13.32 3.58 10.13
CA GLY A 195 14.41 3.55 11.10
C GLY A 195 15.81 3.72 10.48
N SER A 196 16.81 3.27 11.25
CA SER A 196 18.26 3.48 11.02
C SER A 196 18.84 2.88 9.73
N THR A 197 18.09 2.10 8.97
CA THR A 197 18.51 1.54 7.67
C THR A 197 17.75 2.12 6.48
N GLY A 198 16.73 2.93 6.74
CA GLY A 198 15.83 3.52 5.75
C GLY A 198 15.83 5.04 5.82
N MET A 199 14.66 5.65 6.03
CA MET A 199 14.44 7.10 5.98
C MET A 199 15.39 7.90 6.87
N ALA A 200 15.58 7.51 8.13
CA ALA A 200 16.49 8.21 9.05
C ALA A 200 17.96 8.16 8.59
N ALA A 201 18.38 7.04 7.96
CA ALA A 201 19.71 6.95 7.36
C ALA A 201 19.83 7.87 6.13
N GLY A 202 18.78 7.94 5.31
CA GLY A 202 18.71 8.87 4.19
C GLY A 202 18.85 10.33 4.64
N GLN A 203 18.10 10.74 5.67
CA GLN A 203 18.17 12.08 6.26
C GLN A 203 19.56 12.39 6.82
N PHE A 204 20.16 11.45 7.57
CA PHE A 204 21.51 11.64 8.10
C PHE A 204 22.55 11.88 7.00
N LEU A 205 22.50 11.08 5.94
CA LEU A 205 23.44 11.18 4.81
C LEU A 205 23.23 12.46 3.98
N ASP A 206 22.00 12.97 3.92
CA ASP A 206 21.66 14.24 3.29
C ASP A 206 22.32 15.41 4.04
N LEU A 207 22.20 15.42 5.37
CA LEU A 207 22.84 16.42 6.24
C LEU A 207 24.37 16.41 6.21
N GLU A 208 24.99 15.23 6.07
CA GLU A 208 26.46 15.13 5.97
C GLU A 208 27.01 15.77 4.67
N GLY A 209 26.19 15.98 3.64
CA GLY A 209 26.61 16.64 2.40
C GLY A 209 27.70 15.89 1.62
N GLY A 210 27.74 14.56 1.74
CA GLY A 210 28.77 13.70 1.14
C GLY A 210 28.65 13.47 -0.38
N PRO A 211 29.57 12.71 -1.01
CA PRO A 211 29.56 12.44 -2.46
C PRO A 211 28.46 11.46 -2.90
N ASN A 212 27.50 11.15 -2.04
CA ASN A 212 26.40 10.27 -2.37
C ASN A 212 25.62 10.89 -3.54
N SER A 213 25.27 10.07 -4.53
CA SER A 213 24.48 10.58 -5.64
C SER A 213 23.13 11.07 -5.12
N VAL A 214 22.63 12.17 -5.71
CA VAL A 214 21.26 12.65 -5.50
C VAL A 214 20.27 11.49 -5.65
N ASP A 215 20.52 10.59 -6.61
CA ASP A 215 19.75 9.36 -6.84
C ASP A 215 19.68 8.45 -5.59
N PHE A 216 20.76 8.30 -4.84
CA PHE A 216 20.79 7.46 -3.63
C PHE A 216 19.96 8.07 -2.50
N VAL A 217 20.05 9.40 -2.32
CA VAL A 217 19.26 10.13 -1.32
C VAL A 217 17.78 10.09 -1.69
N GLN A 218 17.44 10.34 -2.96
CA GLN A 218 16.07 10.27 -3.46
C GLN A 218 15.47 8.85 -3.36
N GLU A 219 16.25 7.81 -3.66
CA GLU A 219 15.82 6.42 -3.48
C GLU A 219 15.50 6.12 -2.01
N LYS A 220 16.31 6.64 -1.08
CA LYS A 220 16.13 6.46 0.35
C LYS A 220 14.95 7.25 0.92
N LYS A 221 14.78 8.51 0.51
CA LYS A 221 13.73 9.41 1.03
C LYS A 221 12.35 9.09 0.45
N PHE A 222 12.28 8.76 -0.85
CA PHE A 222 11.01 8.60 -1.56
C PHE A 222 10.74 7.17 -2.03
N GLY A 223 11.76 6.50 -2.58
CA GLY A 223 11.64 5.12 -3.06
C GLY A 223 11.28 4.13 -1.95
N GLU A 224 11.93 4.26 -0.79
CA GLU A 224 11.76 3.30 0.32
C GLU A 224 10.37 3.37 0.98
N MET A 225 9.78 4.58 1.10
CA MET A 225 8.42 4.74 1.64
C MET A 225 7.35 4.18 0.69
N ALA A 226 7.49 4.42 -0.62
CA ALA A 226 6.58 3.86 -1.62
C ALA A 226 6.69 2.33 -1.70
N GLU A 227 7.91 1.80 -1.66
CA GLU A 227 8.18 0.38 -1.52
C GLU A 227 7.49 -0.22 -0.29
N CYS A 228 7.72 0.38 0.89
CA CYS A 228 7.11 -0.05 2.13
C CYS A 228 5.59 -0.07 2.01
N SER A 229 5.00 0.98 1.45
CA SER A 229 3.56 1.07 1.26
C SER A 229 3.00 -0.07 0.39
N ALA A 230 3.60 -0.32 -0.78
CA ALA A 230 3.18 -1.40 -1.67
C ALA A 230 3.29 -2.77 -0.99
N VAL A 231 4.39 -3.02 -0.27
CA VAL A 231 4.62 -4.26 0.47
C VAL A 231 3.59 -4.44 1.59
N CYS A 232 3.35 -3.41 2.39
CA CYS A 232 2.35 -3.43 3.46
C CYS A 232 0.96 -3.77 2.91
N GLY A 233 0.54 -3.11 1.82
CA GLY A 233 -0.71 -3.41 1.14
C GLY A 233 -0.80 -4.87 0.69
N GLY A 234 0.25 -5.38 0.03
CA GLY A 234 0.31 -6.78 -0.39
C GLY A 234 0.20 -7.76 0.78
N LEU A 235 0.92 -7.51 1.88
CA LEU A 235 0.86 -8.35 3.08
C LEU A 235 -0.55 -8.42 3.66
N LEU A 236 -1.24 -7.28 3.72
CA LEU A 236 -2.61 -7.17 4.20
C LEU A 236 -3.61 -7.85 3.25
N GLY A 237 -3.36 -7.76 1.94
CA GLY A 237 -4.14 -8.45 0.91
C GLY A 237 -3.87 -9.95 0.81
N GLY A 238 -2.85 -10.46 1.52
CA GLY A 238 -2.53 -11.88 1.57
C GLY A 238 -1.55 -12.35 0.49
N ALA A 239 -0.82 -11.44 -0.14
CA ALA A 239 0.21 -11.74 -1.13
C ALA A 239 1.30 -12.69 -0.59
N GLU A 240 1.81 -13.55 -1.46
CA GLU A 240 2.90 -14.46 -1.18
C GLU A 240 4.27 -13.80 -1.35
N ASP A 241 5.34 -14.43 -0.85
CA ASP A 241 6.67 -13.81 -0.80
C ASP A 241 7.25 -13.45 -2.18
N GLU A 242 6.89 -14.17 -3.24
CA GLU A 242 7.25 -13.79 -4.62
C GLU A 242 6.54 -12.50 -5.07
N GLU A 243 5.27 -12.37 -4.73
CA GLU A 243 4.46 -11.19 -5.06
C GLU A 243 4.93 -9.97 -4.25
N ILE A 244 5.25 -10.17 -2.97
CA ILE A 244 5.90 -9.15 -2.14
C ILE A 244 7.22 -8.69 -2.76
N ARG A 245 8.05 -9.59 -3.31
CA ARG A 245 9.30 -9.20 -4.01
C ARG A 245 9.05 -8.41 -5.28
N ARG A 246 7.91 -8.60 -5.95
CA ARG A 246 7.50 -7.80 -7.12
C ARG A 246 6.98 -6.44 -6.70
N LEU A 247 6.14 -6.37 -5.67
CA LEU A 247 5.67 -5.11 -5.07
C LEU A 247 6.83 -4.25 -4.59
N ARG A 248 7.86 -4.87 -4.02
CA ARG A 248 9.06 -4.17 -3.57
C ARG A 248 9.72 -3.38 -4.72
N ARG A 249 9.95 -4.06 -5.85
CA ARG A 249 10.53 -3.44 -7.05
C ARG A 249 9.62 -2.39 -7.66
N TYR A 250 8.31 -2.68 -7.71
CA TYR A 250 7.30 -1.75 -8.21
C TYR A 250 7.23 -0.46 -7.39
N GLY A 251 7.03 -0.57 -6.07
CA GLY A 251 6.86 0.57 -5.18
C GLY A 251 8.09 1.47 -5.18
N ARG A 252 9.30 0.87 -5.16
CA ARG A 252 10.56 1.62 -5.27
C ARG A 252 10.64 2.43 -6.57
N ALA A 253 10.39 1.79 -7.71
CA ALA A 253 10.46 2.47 -9.01
C ALA A 253 9.42 3.60 -9.13
N VAL A 254 8.20 3.39 -8.62
CA VAL A 254 7.16 4.42 -8.63
C VAL A 254 7.51 5.58 -7.70
N GLY A 255 8.05 5.30 -6.51
CA GLY A 255 8.46 6.34 -5.55
C GLY A 255 9.54 7.26 -6.11
N VAL A 256 10.56 6.69 -6.76
CA VAL A 256 11.62 7.48 -7.43
C VAL A 256 11.05 8.28 -8.60
N LEU A 257 10.23 7.65 -9.46
CA LEU A 257 9.60 8.34 -10.59
C LEU A 257 8.76 9.53 -10.13
N TYR A 258 8.04 9.37 -9.03
CA TYR A 258 7.21 10.43 -8.47
C TYR A 258 8.02 11.66 -8.08
N GLN A 259 9.19 11.46 -7.46
CA GLN A 259 10.07 12.58 -7.10
C GLN A 259 10.65 13.27 -8.34
N VAL A 260 11.11 12.50 -9.33
CA VAL A 260 11.69 13.03 -10.58
C VAL A 260 10.71 13.89 -11.38
N VAL A 261 9.41 13.65 -11.26
CA VAL A 261 8.37 14.45 -11.95
C VAL A 261 8.00 15.71 -11.15
N GLU A 262 8.22 15.71 -9.84
CA GLU A 262 7.91 16.84 -8.96
C GLU A 262 9.02 17.88 -8.91
N ASP A 263 10.28 17.45 -9.03
CA ASP A 263 11.46 18.32 -9.18
C ASP A 263 11.58 18.92 -10.59
#